data_AF-A0A2U1KT30-F1
#
_entry.id   AF-A0A2U1KT30-F1
#
_cell.length_a   1.000
_cell.length_b   1.000
_cell.length_c   1.000
_cell.angle_alpha   90.00
_cell.angle_beta   90.00
_cell.angle_gamma   90.00
#
_symmetry.space_group_name_H-M   'P 1'
#
loop_
_entity.id
_entity.type
_entity.pdbx_description
1 polymer ?
#
loop_
_entity_poly.entity_id
_entity_poly.type
_entity_poly.pdbx_seq_one_letter_code
_entity_poly.pdbx_strand_id
1 'polypeptide(L)'
;MQMPKSRLNLSTQEALSTSPRAREVEGPSRWSEYLSQELATPMTSRTSRNNGSEVSFQLPGVSHKGLNMQWVYQLTQVAQGLMAKIYRLNQILDYPDSVGHAYSEAFWKAGVFPNCPKICILLSKKFPEHHSKLQLERVDKVALDALNDQAEVHLQSLEPWIQVWSLLY
;
A
#
# COMPACT_ATOMS: atom_id res chain seq x y z
N MET A 1 -52.33 43.09 -3.00
CA MET A 1 -51.97 43.08 -4.43
C MET A 1 -51.44 41.70 -4.80
N GLN A 2 -52.09 41.12 -5.80
CA GLN A 2 -51.77 39.98 -6.69
C GLN A 2 -50.61 39.02 -6.38
N MET A 3 -50.94 37.73 -6.38
CA MET A 3 -50.09 36.67 -6.94
C MET A 3 -50.35 36.56 -8.46
N PRO A 4 -49.32 36.25 -9.25
CA PRO A 4 -49.48 35.31 -10.35
C PRO A 4 -48.43 34.20 -10.33
N LYS A 5 -48.94 32.98 -10.55
CA LYS A 5 -48.25 31.73 -10.86
C LYS A 5 -47.90 31.71 -12.36
N SER A 6 -47.00 30.78 -12.78
CA SER A 6 -46.68 30.30 -14.15
C SER A 6 -45.20 30.59 -14.54
N ARG A 7 -44.38 29.71 -15.12
CA ARG A 7 -44.55 28.42 -15.81
C ARG A 7 -43.33 27.49 -15.59
N LEU A 8 -43.61 26.20 -15.68
CA LEU A 8 -42.68 25.09 -15.91
C LEU A 8 -41.71 25.38 -17.08
N ASN A 9 -40.45 24.97 -16.93
CA ASN A 9 -39.66 24.46 -18.04
C ASN A 9 -38.85 23.24 -17.56
N LEU A 10 -39.45 22.07 -17.80
CA LEU A 10 -38.73 20.84 -18.06
C LEU A 10 -37.88 21.06 -19.32
N SER A 11 -36.59 20.74 -19.25
CA SER A 11 -35.89 20.22 -20.41
C SER A 11 -35.10 19.00 -19.98
N THR A 12 -35.84 17.88 -19.90
CA THR A 12 -35.30 16.55 -20.07
C THR A 12 -35.06 16.38 -21.57
N GLN A 13 -33.80 16.29 -21.98
CA GLN A 13 -33.47 15.74 -23.28
C GLN A 13 -32.57 14.53 -23.06
N GLU A 14 -33.22 13.36 -23.06
CA GLU A 14 -32.59 12.09 -23.33
C GLU A 14 -32.08 12.09 -24.78
N ALA A 15 -30.85 11.62 -24.98
CA ALA A 15 -30.45 10.92 -26.20
C ALA A 15 -29.20 10.08 -25.89
N LEU A 16 -29.44 8.81 -25.57
CA LEU A 16 -28.77 7.63 -26.11
C LEU A 16 -27.36 7.85 -26.68
N SER A 17 -26.35 7.16 -26.15
CA SER A 17 -25.76 6.01 -26.86
C SER A 17 -24.45 5.53 -26.22
N THR A 18 -24.31 4.20 -26.25
CA THR A 18 -23.06 3.43 -26.34
C THR A 18 -22.12 3.40 -25.14
N SER A 19 -22.29 2.31 -24.36
CA SER A 19 -21.19 1.48 -23.87
C SER A 19 -20.05 1.35 -24.88
N PRO A 20 -18.80 1.44 -24.41
CA PRO A 20 -17.78 0.50 -24.81
C PRO A 20 -17.32 -0.30 -23.59
N ARG A 21 -17.39 -1.62 -23.75
CA ARG A 21 -16.61 -2.62 -23.01
C ARG A 21 -15.17 -2.14 -22.74
N ALA A 22 -14.69 -2.57 -21.58
CA ALA A 22 -13.33 -3.04 -21.36
C ALA A 22 -12.19 -2.14 -21.88
N ARG A 23 -11.69 -1.29 -20.99
CA ARG A 23 -10.23 -1.21 -20.83
C ARG A 23 -9.90 -1.87 -19.52
N GLU A 24 -9.46 -3.13 -19.60
CA GLU A 24 -8.54 -3.66 -18.62
C GLU A 24 -7.49 -2.59 -18.40
N VAL A 25 -7.48 -2.00 -17.21
CA VAL A 25 -6.29 -1.32 -16.71
C VAL A 25 -5.27 -2.43 -16.61
N GLU A 26 -4.51 -2.57 -17.70
CA GLU A 26 -3.35 -3.42 -17.83
C GLU A 26 -2.54 -3.22 -16.56
N GLY A 27 -2.64 -4.23 -15.70
CA GLY A 27 -2.05 -4.21 -14.37
C GLY A 27 -0.53 -4.11 -14.45
N PRO A 28 0.16 -4.25 -13.30
CA PRO A 28 1.63 -4.22 -13.20
C PRO A 28 2.41 -5.25 -14.05
N SER A 29 1.77 -5.94 -14.98
CA SER A 29 2.20 -7.15 -15.68
C SER A 29 3.32 -6.95 -16.70
N ARG A 30 3.45 -5.76 -17.31
CA ARG A 30 4.34 -5.57 -18.46
C ARG A 30 5.83 -5.74 -18.16
N TRP A 31 6.24 -5.62 -16.89
CA TRP A 31 7.61 -5.86 -16.43
C TRP A 31 7.83 -7.29 -15.92
N SER A 32 6.76 -7.97 -15.50
CA SER A 32 6.84 -9.34 -14.95
C SER A 32 7.17 -10.40 -16.01
N GLU A 33 6.78 -10.18 -17.27
CA GLU A 33 7.12 -11.06 -18.40
C GLU A 33 8.62 -11.04 -18.73
N TYR A 34 9.27 -9.88 -18.61
CA TYR A 34 10.71 -9.75 -18.85
C TYR A 34 11.55 -10.43 -17.76
N LEU A 35 11.10 -10.38 -16.50
CA LEU A 35 11.77 -11.08 -15.39
C LEU A 35 11.58 -12.60 -15.48
N SER A 36 10.42 -13.06 -15.95
CA SER A 36 10.11 -14.50 -16.04
C SER A 36 10.90 -15.20 -17.16
N GLN A 37 11.30 -14.47 -18.20
CA GLN A 37 12.12 -15.02 -19.30
C GLN A 37 13.57 -15.34 -18.90
N GLU A 38 14.14 -14.68 -17.89
CA GLU A 38 15.52 -14.97 -17.44
C GLU A 38 15.64 -16.20 -16.53
N LEU A 39 14.55 -16.67 -15.90
CA LEU A 39 14.57 -17.89 -15.08
C LEU A 39 14.43 -19.19 -15.91
N ALA A 40 14.17 -19.09 -17.21
CA ALA A 40 13.98 -20.22 -18.11
C ALA A 40 15.23 -20.51 -18.96
N THR A 41 16.41 -20.65 -18.35
CA THR A 41 17.53 -21.35 -19.00
C THR A 41 17.81 -22.67 -18.27
N PRO A 42 17.27 -23.80 -18.76
CA PRO A 42 17.66 -25.10 -18.24
C PRO A 42 19.10 -25.39 -18.67
N MET A 43 20.00 -25.48 -17.68
CA MET A 43 21.28 -26.16 -17.86
C MET A 43 21.02 -27.58 -18.39
N THR A 44 21.41 -27.84 -19.64
CA THR A 44 21.65 -29.21 -20.10
C THR A 44 22.94 -29.25 -20.90
N SER A 45 24.00 -29.62 -20.20
CA SER A 45 25.29 -30.02 -20.73
C SER A 45 25.10 -31.25 -21.64
N ARG A 46 25.33 -31.13 -22.94
CA ARG A 46 25.69 -32.28 -23.80
C ARG A 46 26.84 -31.91 -24.72
N THR A 47 27.99 -32.49 -24.39
CA THR A 47 29.25 -32.53 -25.12
C THR A 47 29.07 -32.81 -26.61
N SER A 48 29.64 -31.96 -27.46
CA SER A 48 29.97 -32.30 -28.85
C SER A 48 31.38 -31.82 -29.16
N ARG A 49 32.26 -32.79 -29.45
CA ARG A 49 33.65 -32.59 -29.88
C ARG A 49 33.64 -31.92 -31.26
N ASN A 50 34.28 -30.76 -31.39
CA ASN A 50 34.87 -30.38 -32.66
C ASN A 50 36.11 -29.49 -32.46
N ASN A 51 37.20 -29.86 -33.13
CA ASN A 51 38.46 -29.14 -33.19
C ASN A 51 38.30 -27.80 -33.92
N GLY A 52 38.96 -26.75 -33.45
CA GLY A 52 39.16 -25.53 -34.24
C GLY A 52 39.52 -24.31 -33.41
N SER A 53 40.81 -23.98 -33.43
CA SER A 53 41.41 -22.64 -33.35
C SER A 53 40.88 -21.61 -32.33
N GLU A 54 41.76 -21.31 -31.39
CA GLU A 54 41.99 -20.00 -30.76
C GLU A 54 41.27 -18.79 -31.38
N VAL A 55 40.18 -18.36 -30.73
CA VAL A 55 39.94 -16.93 -30.51
C VAL A 55 39.46 -16.76 -29.06
N SER A 56 40.31 -16.11 -28.27
CA SER A 56 39.88 -15.48 -27.02
C SER A 56 38.89 -14.38 -27.38
N PHE A 57 37.59 -14.68 -27.31
CA PHE A 57 36.58 -13.66 -27.14
C PHE A 57 36.39 -13.45 -25.64
N GLN A 58 37.36 -12.77 -25.02
CA GLN A 58 37.02 -11.94 -23.88
C GLN A 58 35.99 -10.93 -24.38
N LEU A 59 34.72 -11.17 -24.06
CA LEU A 59 33.66 -10.18 -24.27
C LEU A 59 33.93 -9.05 -23.27
N PRO A 60 34.42 -7.87 -23.68
CA PRO A 60 34.56 -6.73 -22.79
C PRO A 60 33.18 -6.07 -22.77
N GLY A 61 32.27 -6.60 -21.95
CA GLY A 61 30.87 -6.12 -22.01
C GLY A 61 29.86 -6.79 -21.09
N VAL A 62 30.25 -7.75 -20.26
CA VAL A 62 29.48 -8.08 -19.05
C VAL A 62 30.02 -7.12 -18.00
N SER A 63 29.28 -6.14 -17.50
CA SER A 63 28.47 -6.40 -16.31
C SER A 63 27.90 -5.07 -15.80
N HIS A 64 26.90 -4.52 -16.49
CA HIS A 64 26.08 -3.44 -15.89
C HIS A 64 24.58 -3.67 -16.09
N LYS A 65 24.17 -4.34 -17.18
CA LYS A 65 22.77 -4.77 -17.39
C LYS A 65 22.32 -5.86 -16.40
N GLY A 66 23.17 -6.86 -16.12
CA GLY A 66 22.83 -7.92 -15.16
C GLY A 66 22.73 -7.44 -13.70
N LEU A 67 23.59 -6.48 -13.31
CA LEU A 67 23.52 -5.83 -12.00
C LEU A 67 22.23 -5.00 -11.85
N ASN A 68 21.80 -4.31 -12.90
CA ASN A 68 20.55 -3.54 -12.88
C ASN A 68 19.32 -4.46 -12.75
N MET A 69 19.29 -5.58 -13.47
CA MET A 69 18.21 -6.58 -13.37
C MET A 69 18.17 -7.25 -11.98
N GLN A 70 19.32 -7.49 -11.34
CA GLN A 70 19.36 -8.03 -9.98
C GLN A 70 18.71 -7.08 -8.95
N TRP A 71 18.98 -5.76 -9.04
CA TRP A 71 18.33 -4.78 -8.18
C TRP A 71 16.83 -4.68 -8.43
N VAL A 72 16.39 -4.73 -9.70
CA VAL A 72 14.96 -4.74 -10.06
C VAL A 72 14.27 -5.98 -9.49
N TYR A 73 14.90 -7.15 -9.57
CA TYR A 73 14.37 -8.37 -8.98
C TYR A 73 14.26 -8.27 -7.45
N GLN A 74 15.32 -7.81 -6.77
CA GLN A 74 15.30 -7.60 -5.33
C GLN A 74 14.24 -6.60 -4.90
N LEU A 75 14.11 -5.47 -5.61
CA LEU A 75 13.10 -4.46 -5.34
C LEU A 75 11.68 -5.01 -5.51
N THR A 76 11.48 -5.84 -6.54
CA THR A 76 10.19 -6.52 -6.78
C THR A 76 9.82 -7.43 -5.61
N GLN A 77 10.77 -8.23 -5.12
CA GLN A 77 10.55 -9.13 -3.98
C GLN A 77 10.23 -8.34 -2.70
N VAL A 78 10.96 -7.25 -2.44
CA VAL A 78 10.68 -6.36 -1.30
C VAL A 78 9.29 -5.73 -1.43
N ALA A 79 8.93 -5.21 -2.61
CA ALA A 79 7.63 -4.59 -2.85
C ALA A 79 6.48 -5.58 -2.64
N GLN A 80 6.62 -6.82 -3.11
CA GLN A 80 5.64 -7.88 -2.87
C GLN A 80 5.51 -8.21 -1.38
N GLY A 81 6.63 -8.33 -0.66
CA GLY A 81 6.64 -8.56 0.78
C GLY A 81 6.00 -7.43 1.58
N LEU A 82 6.27 -6.17 1.21
CA LEU A 82 5.64 -4.99 1.80
C LEU A 82 4.13 -4.97 1.52
N MET A 83 3.71 -5.20 0.29
CA MET A 83 2.30 -5.26 -0.09
C MET A 83 1.55 -6.34 0.70
N ALA A 84 2.13 -7.53 0.86
CA ALA A 84 1.54 -8.60 1.67
C ALA A 84 1.40 -8.21 3.15
N LYS A 85 2.41 -7.53 3.72
CA LYS A 85 2.35 -7.03 5.10
C LYS A 85 1.27 -5.96 5.28
N ILE A 86 1.17 -4.99 4.37
CA ILE A 86 0.16 -3.93 4.41
C ILE A 86 -1.24 -4.52 4.24
N TYR A 87 -1.42 -5.47 3.32
CA TYR A 87 -2.69 -6.14 3.12
C TYR A 87 -3.14 -6.91 4.37
N ARG A 88 -2.21 -7.65 5.00
CA ARG A 88 -2.46 -8.33 6.27
C ARG A 88 -2.82 -7.35 7.38
N LEU A 89 -2.14 -6.20 7.46
CA LEU A 89 -2.48 -5.16 8.44
C LEU A 89 -3.92 -4.67 8.23
N ASN A 90 -4.31 -4.35 7.00
CA ASN A 90 -5.68 -3.91 6.70
C ASN A 90 -6.72 -4.96 7.08
N GLN A 91 -6.42 -6.25 6.91
CA GLN A 91 -7.30 -7.32 7.38
C GLN A 91 -7.40 -7.38 8.91
N ILE A 92 -6.26 -7.29 9.62
CA ILE A 92 -6.24 -7.27 11.10
C ILE A 92 -7.03 -6.08 11.63
N LEU A 93 -6.95 -4.94 10.96
CA LEU A 93 -7.64 -3.71 11.31
C LEU A 93 -9.08 -3.65 10.77
N ASP A 94 -9.56 -4.70 10.09
CA ASP A 94 -10.92 -4.77 9.55
C ASP A 94 -11.28 -3.59 8.62
N TYR A 95 -10.34 -3.22 7.74
CA TYR A 95 -10.49 -2.19 6.71
C TYR A 95 -11.06 -0.86 7.25
N PRO A 96 -10.32 -0.15 8.11
CA PRO A 96 -10.83 1.05 8.78
C PRO A 96 -11.14 2.17 7.79
N ASP A 97 -12.25 2.88 7.99
CA ASP A 97 -12.60 4.07 7.21
C ASP A 97 -11.80 5.28 7.72
N SER A 98 -10.69 5.56 7.06
CA SER A 98 -9.79 6.66 7.40
C SER A 98 -10.40 8.04 7.11
N VAL A 99 -11.35 8.15 6.17
CA VAL A 99 -11.98 9.42 5.79
C VAL A 99 -13.12 9.77 6.74
N GLY A 100 -13.96 8.79 7.08
CA GLY A 100 -15.02 8.94 8.06
C GLY A 100 -14.56 8.88 9.52
N HIS A 101 -13.31 8.43 9.76
CA HIS A 101 -12.78 8.11 11.09
C HIS A 101 -13.68 7.14 11.85
N ALA A 102 -14.20 6.15 11.14
CA ALA A 102 -15.06 5.11 11.67
C ALA A 102 -14.27 3.80 11.80
N TYR A 103 -14.24 3.26 13.01
CA TYR A 103 -13.46 2.08 13.37
C TYR A 103 -14.37 1.03 13.99
N SER A 104 -14.27 -0.22 13.52
CA SER A 104 -15.11 -1.32 14.01
C SER A 104 -14.69 -1.80 15.40
N GLU A 105 -15.52 -2.60 16.05
CA GLU A 105 -15.13 -3.24 17.32
C GLU A 105 -13.96 -4.22 17.12
N ALA A 106 -13.87 -4.86 15.94
CA ALA A 106 -12.77 -5.75 15.58
C ALA A 106 -11.43 -5.00 15.52
N PHE A 107 -11.43 -3.77 14.97
CA PHE A 107 -10.25 -2.89 14.96
C PHE A 107 -9.67 -2.70 16.37
N TRP A 108 -10.52 -2.38 17.35
CA TRP A 108 -10.07 -2.14 18.74
C TRP A 108 -9.64 -3.44 19.44
N LYS A 109 -10.28 -4.57 19.12
CA LYS A 109 -9.92 -5.89 19.67
C LYS A 109 -8.66 -6.48 19.06
N ALA A 110 -8.23 -6.01 17.89
CA ALA A 110 -7.01 -6.48 17.23
C ALA A 110 -5.73 -6.19 18.04
N GLY A 111 -5.79 -5.26 19.00
CA GLY A 111 -4.69 -4.97 19.93
C GLY A 111 -3.47 -4.30 19.29
N VAL A 112 -3.57 -3.89 18.02
CA VAL A 112 -2.53 -3.10 17.34
C VAL A 112 -2.51 -1.67 17.85
N PHE A 113 -3.70 -1.09 18.05
CA PHE A 113 -3.88 0.24 18.61
C PHE A 113 -4.43 0.16 20.04
N PRO A 114 -4.13 1.16 20.88
CA PRO A 114 -4.72 1.26 22.21
C PRO A 114 -6.25 1.34 22.14
N ASN A 115 -6.95 0.70 23.06
CA ASN A 115 -8.40 0.78 23.16
C ASN A 115 -8.85 2.08 23.87
N CYS A 116 -8.46 3.23 23.33
CA CYS A 116 -8.91 4.55 23.76
C CYS A 116 -9.54 5.33 22.58
N PRO A 117 -10.73 4.93 22.10
CA PRO A 117 -11.25 5.38 20.81
C PRO A 117 -11.35 6.89 20.65
N LYS A 118 -11.77 7.64 21.68
CA LYS A 118 -11.89 9.10 21.61
C LYS A 118 -10.55 9.79 21.31
N ILE A 119 -9.48 9.33 21.97
CA ILE A 119 -8.13 9.87 21.80
C ILE A 119 -7.61 9.51 20.40
N CYS A 120 -7.74 8.24 20.00
CA CYS A 120 -7.30 7.76 18.67
C CYS A 120 -8.04 8.46 17.52
N ILE A 121 -9.36 8.66 17.64
CA ILE A 121 -10.18 9.35 16.63
C ILE A 121 -9.81 10.84 16.54
N LEU A 122 -9.53 11.50 17.67
CA LEU A 122 -9.06 12.89 17.63
C LEU A 122 -7.71 12.98 16.94
N LEU A 123 -6.78 12.10 17.29
CA LEU A 123 -5.46 12.05 16.68
C LEU A 123 -5.56 11.83 15.17
N SER A 124 -6.39 10.89 14.71
CA SER A 124 -6.59 10.65 13.27
C SER A 124 -7.16 11.86 12.55
N LYS A 125 -8.07 12.62 13.17
CA LYS A 125 -8.67 13.83 12.59
C LYS A 125 -7.70 15.01 12.50
N LYS A 126 -6.72 15.06 13.39
CA LYS A 126 -5.80 16.19 13.53
C LYS A 126 -4.43 15.90 12.94
N PHE A 127 -4.11 14.66 12.62
CA PHE A 127 -2.83 14.29 12.02
C PHE A 127 -2.57 15.11 10.74
N PRO A 128 -1.36 15.65 10.52
CA PRO A 128 -0.11 15.46 11.29
C PRO A 128 0.16 16.58 12.32
N GLU A 129 -0.87 17.12 12.98
CA GLU A 129 -0.69 18.16 14.01
C GLU A 129 0.15 17.67 15.20
N HIS A 130 1.01 18.55 15.72
CA HIS A 130 1.94 18.26 16.81
C HIS A 130 1.20 17.97 18.12
N HIS A 131 1.66 16.97 18.88
CA HIS A 131 0.99 16.47 20.09
C HIS A 131 0.69 17.57 21.15
N SER A 132 1.56 18.57 21.28
CA SER A 132 1.35 19.71 22.21
C SER A 132 0.09 20.54 21.92
N LYS A 133 -0.47 20.48 20.71
CA LYS A 133 -1.69 21.20 20.32
C LYS A 133 -2.97 20.37 20.49
N LEU A 134 -2.86 19.06 20.67
CA LEU A 134 -4.02 18.15 20.71
C LEU A 134 -4.81 18.23 22.03
N GLN A 135 -4.21 18.74 23.11
CA GLN A 135 -4.84 18.89 24.43
C GLN A 135 -5.58 17.62 24.86
N LEU A 136 -4.91 16.46 24.74
CA LEU A 136 -5.52 15.14 24.97
C LEU A 136 -6.10 15.01 26.39
N GLU A 137 -5.51 15.69 27.37
CA GLU A 137 -6.01 15.74 28.74
C GLU A 137 -7.43 16.32 28.86
N ARG A 138 -7.84 17.17 27.92
CA ARG A 138 -9.20 17.75 27.87
C ARG A 138 -10.22 16.80 27.21
N VAL A 139 -9.74 15.79 26.49
CA VAL A 139 -10.59 14.85 25.73
C VAL A 139 -11.02 13.71 26.63
N ASP A 140 -10.04 13.03 27.24
CA ASP A 140 -10.28 11.91 28.14
C ASP A 140 -9.03 11.67 29.01
N LYS A 141 -8.96 12.36 30.14
CA LYS A 141 -7.80 12.27 31.04
C LYS A 141 -7.57 10.84 31.55
N VAL A 142 -8.63 10.12 31.90
CA VAL A 142 -8.52 8.75 32.44
C VAL A 142 -7.95 7.81 31.39
N ALA A 143 -8.44 7.89 30.15
CA ALA A 143 -7.90 7.08 29.06
C ALA A 143 -6.46 7.48 28.70
N LEU A 144 -6.10 8.77 28.83
CA LEU A 144 -4.75 9.24 28.59
C LEU A 144 -3.77 8.73 29.66
N ASP A 145 -4.16 8.76 30.93
CA ASP A 145 -3.35 8.23 32.03
C ASP A 145 -3.12 6.71 31.85
N ALA A 146 -4.18 5.96 31.54
CA ALA A 146 -4.08 4.52 31.26
C ALA A 146 -3.23 4.20 30.02
N LEU A 147 -3.31 5.04 28.98
CA LEU A 147 -2.46 4.93 27.79
C LEU A 147 -1.00 5.15 28.15
N ASN A 148 -0.70 6.11 29.01
CA ASN A 148 0.66 6.41 29.46
C ASN A 148 1.24 5.25 30.28
N ASP A 149 0.43 4.63 31.15
CA ASP A 149 0.84 3.47 31.94
C ASP A 149 1.20 2.25 31.08
N GLN A 150 0.58 2.13 29.89
CA GLN A 150 0.78 1.00 28.95
C GLN A 150 1.54 1.40 27.68
N ALA A 151 2.16 2.60 27.66
CA ALA A 151 2.73 3.18 26.44
C ALA A 151 3.79 2.27 25.80
N GLU A 152 4.66 1.66 26.59
CA GLU A 152 5.71 0.77 26.10
C GLU A 152 5.14 -0.48 25.39
N VAL A 153 4.07 -1.06 25.95
CA VAL A 153 3.41 -2.24 25.36
C VAL A 153 2.81 -1.87 24.00
N HIS A 154 2.17 -0.69 23.92
CA HIS A 154 1.61 -0.19 22.66
C HIS A 154 2.68 0.18 21.63
N LEU A 155 3.84 0.68 22.07
CA LEU A 155 4.97 0.95 21.19
C LEU A 155 5.51 -0.36 20.59
N GLN A 156 5.67 -1.41 21.40
CA GLN A 156 6.12 -2.72 20.93
C GLN A 156 5.13 -3.37 19.96
N SER A 157 3.81 -3.20 20.17
CA SER A 157 2.81 -3.72 19.23
C SER A 157 2.80 -2.95 17.90
N LEU A 158 3.14 -1.65 17.92
CA LEU A 158 3.18 -0.79 16.74
C LEU A 158 4.51 -0.84 15.98
N GLU A 159 5.62 -1.10 16.67
CA GLU A 159 6.97 -1.12 16.09
C GLU A 159 7.08 -1.88 14.76
N PRO A 160 6.62 -3.15 14.62
CA PRO A 160 6.74 -3.87 13.36
C PRO A 160 5.99 -3.20 12.21
N TRP A 161 4.95 -2.43 12.50
CA TRP A 161 4.16 -1.70 11.51
C TRP A 161 4.81 -0.36 11.16
N ILE A 162 5.38 0.35 12.15
CA ILE A 162 6.13 1.59 11.93
C ILE A 162 7.31 1.33 10.98
N GLN A 163 8.03 0.23 11.17
CA GLN A 163 9.11 -0.17 10.27
C GLN A 163 8.62 -0.39 8.84
N VAL A 164 7.45 -1.01 8.65
CA VAL A 164 6.84 -1.17 7.31
C VAL A 164 6.52 0.18 6.68
N TRP A 165 5.96 1.12 7.44
CA TRP A 165 5.67 2.47 6.94
C TRP A 165 6.94 3.27 6.63
N SER A 166 7.98 3.13 7.45
CA SER A 166 9.28 3.77 7.22
C SER A 166 9.99 3.26 5.98
N LEU A 167 9.69 2.06 5.50
CA LEU A 167 10.23 1.52 4.25
C LEU A 167 9.49 2.04 3.01
N LEU A 168 8.35 2.71 3.19
CA LEU A 168 7.55 3.30 2.10
C LEU A 168 7.85 4.79 1.87
N TYR A 169 8.55 5.44 2.80
CA TYR A 169 8.93 6.86 2.75
C TYR A 169 10.45 7.02 2.60
#